data_AF-A0A9X2L9E2-F1
#
_entry.id   AF-A0A9X2L9E2-F1
#
_cell.length_a   1.000
_cell.length_b   1.000
_cell.length_c   1.000
_cell.angle_alpha   90.00
_cell.angle_beta   90.00
_cell.angle_gamma   90.00
#
_symmetry.space_group_name_H-M   'P 1'
#
loop_
_entity.id
_entity.type
_entity.pdbx_description
1 polymer ?
#
loop_
_entity_poly.entity_id
_entity_poly.type
_entity_poly.pdbx_seq_one_letter_code
_entity_poly.pdbx_strand_id
1 'polypeptide(L)'
;MGEALRPLIGIAAASGALAIAVLSFTGAIWPYAPDDEGRAYLAFANAFAAITFFSCVLILISAVVAAAHRHRWRMQLFVALSAIVFLVGFVGTSFQLVEAMNTWFEQAPRMGPGSVTTVRLLSLCGVDAIFLGLAFGIVELVRRLRNAS
;
A
#
# COMPACT_ATOMS: atom_id res chain seq x y z
N MET A 1 8.17 26.63 -2.36
CA MET A 1 7.34 25.50 -1.84
C MET A 1 6.54 24.80 -2.94
N GLY A 2 6.01 25.51 -3.96
CA GLY A 2 5.14 24.91 -4.99
C GLY A 2 5.78 23.89 -5.93
N GLU A 3 7.06 24.02 -6.30
CA GLU A 3 7.69 23.11 -7.28
C GLU A 3 8.03 21.72 -6.72
N ALA A 4 8.40 21.62 -5.43
CA ALA A 4 8.73 20.34 -4.80
C ALA A 4 7.48 19.47 -4.50
N LEU A 5 6.29 20.07 -4.44
CA LEU A 5 5.02 19.39 -4.16
C LEU A 5 4.33 18.84 -5.41
N ARG A 6 4.58 19.45 -6.58
CA ARG A 6 4.03 18.99 -7.88
C ARG A 6 4.30 17.50 -8.17
N PRO A 7 5.54 16.97 -8.05
CA PRO A 7 5.77 15.56 -8.30
C PRO A 7 5.02 14.65 -7.32
N LEU A 8 4.89 15.07 -6.06
CA LEU A 8 4.19 14.29 -5.04
C LEU A 8 2.68 14.21 -5.31
N ILE A 9 2.07 15.32 -5.77
CA ILE A 9 0.67 15.34 -6.19
C ILE A 9 0.45 14.41 -7.40
N GLY A 10 1.38 14.42 -8.36
CA GLY A 10 1.35 13.49 -9.49
C GLY A 10 1.40 12.02 -9.07
N ILE A 11 2.28 11.68 -8.12
CA ILE A 11 2.39 10.32 -7.57
C ILE A 11 1.10 9.91 -6.84
N ALA A 12 0.48 10.80 -6.09
CA ALA A 12 -0.78 10.51 -5.40
C ALA A 12 -1.97 10.37 -6.35
N ALA A 13 -2.04 11.19 -7.40
CA ALA A 13 -3.03 11.03 -8.45
C ALA A 13 -2.85 9.69 -9.18
N ALA A 14 -1.60 9.32 -9.49
CA ALA A 14 -1.28 8.04 -10.13
C ALA A 14 -1.61 6.83 -9.23
N SER A 15 -1.31 6.90 -7.94
CA SER A 15 -1.63 5.83 -6.99
C SER A 15 -3.15 5.70 -6.76
N GLY A 16 -3.88 6.81 -6.73
CA GLY A 16 -5.34 6.81 -6.71
C GLY A 16 -5.93 6.22 -7.98
N ALA A 17 -5.42 6.59 -9.15
CA ALA A 17 -5.83 6.03 -10.44
C ALA A 17 -5.58 4.51 -10.50
N LEU A 18 -4.42 4.05 -10.01
CA LEU A 18 -4.11 2.63 -9.87
C LEU A 18 -5.13 1.92 -8.97
N ALA A 19 -5.40 2.45 -7.77
CA ALA A 19 -6.34 1.84 -6.85
C ALA A 19 -7.74 1.70 -7.45
N ILE A 20 -8.24 2.75 -8.13
CA ILE A 20 -9.51 2.72 -8.84
C ILE A 20 -9.48 1.70 -9.98
N ALA A 21 -8.41 1.67 -10.78
CA ALA A 21 -8.28 0.74 -11.89
C ALA A 21 -8.29 -0.71 -11.40
N VAL A 22 -7.55 -1.02 -10.33
CA VAL A 22 -7.51 -2.36 -9.73
C VAL A 22 -8.88 -2.72 -9.17
N LEU A 23 -9.49 -1.88 -8.34
CA LEU A 23 -10.82 -2.12 -7.77
C LEU A 23 -11.90 -2.32 -8.85
N SER A 24 -11.84 -1.52 -9.92
CA SER A 24 -12.79 -1.63 -11.04
C SER A 24 -12.57 -2.91 -11.82
N PHE A 25 -11.31 -3.25 -12.11
CA PHE A 25 -10.96 -4.46 -12.82
C PHE A 25 -11.39 -5.69 -12.02
N THR A 26 -10.90 -5.83 -10.77
CA THR A 26 -11.21 -6.97 -9.88
C THR A 26 -12.71 -7.10 -9.62
N GLY A 27 -13.43 -5.99 -9.44
CA GLY A 27 -14.88 -6.00 -9.25
C GLY A 27 -15.64 -6.50 -10.48
N ALA A 28 -15.19 -6.14 -11.69
CA ALA A 28 -15.80 -6.61 -12.93
C ALA A 28 -15.55 -8.11 -13.17
N ILE A 29 -14.37 -8.61 -12.81
CA ILE A 29 -13.98 -10.00 -13.04
C ILE A 29 -14.35 -10.94 -11.89
N TRP A 30 -14.68 -10.42 -10.70
CA TRP A 30 -15.03 -11.19 -9.51
C TRP A 30 -16.08 -12.29 -9.75
N PRO A 31 -17.19 -12.06 -10.47
CA PRO A 31 -18.20 -13.08 -10.71
C PRO A 31 -17.69 -14.26 -11.55
N TYR A 32 -16.64 -14.04 -12.35
CA TYR A 32 -16.10 -15.02 -13.29
C TYR A 32 -14.93 -15.81 -12.70
N ALA A 33 -14.53 -15.54 -11.45
CA ALA A 33 -13.45 -16.27 -10.79
C ALA A 33 -13.76 -17.78 -10.74
N PRO A 34 -12.81 -18.66 -11.11
CA PRO A 34 -13.08 -20.06 -11.37
C PRO A 34 -13.29 -20.85 -10.07
N ASP A 35 -12.66 -20.40 -8.98
CA ASP A 35 -12.68 -20.99 -7.65
C ASP A 35 -12.54 -19.93 -6.55
N ASP A 36 -12.61 -20.37 -5.29
CA ASP A 36 -12.46 -19.49 -4.12
C ASP A 36 -11.02 -18.97 -3.96
N GLU A 37 -10.02 -19.68 -4.51
CA GLU A 37 -8.62 -19.26 -4.48
C GLU A 37 -8.38 -18.03 -5.37
N GLY A 38 -8.89 -18.04 -6.60
CA GLY A 38 -8.89 -16.88 -7.49
C GLY A 38 -9.59 -15.67 -6.87
N ARG A 39 -10.73 -15.87 -6.19
CA ARG A 39 -11.42 -14.80 -5.46
C ARG A 39 -10.58 -14.24 -4.31
N ALA A 40 -9.87 -15.10 -3.59
CA ALA A 40 -8.96 -14.66 -2.53
C ALA A 40 -7.85 -13.77 -3.10
N TYR A 41 -7.21 -14.16 -4.20
CA TYR A 41 -6.19 -13.34 -4.87
C TYR A 41 -6.75 -11.97 -5.31
N LEU A 42 -7.96 -11.91 -5.87
CA LEU A 42 -8.61 -10.64 -6.22
C LEU A 42 -8.90 -9.77 -5.00
N ALA A 43 -9.33 -10.36 -3.89
CA ALA A 43 -9.59 -9.64 -2.65
C ALA A 43 -8.31 -9.04 -2.07
N PHE A 44 -7.21 -9.81 -2.10
CA PHE A 44 -5.91 -9.32 -1.67
C PHE A 44 -5.37 -8.24 -2.61
N ALA A 45 -5.54 -8.36 -3.92
CA ALA A 45 -5.18 -7.30 -4.87
C ALA A 45 -5.89 -5.98 -4.52
N ASN A 46 -7.19 -6.03 -4.20
CA ASN A 46 -7.96 -4.87 -3.76
C ASN A 46 -7.45 -4.28 -2.45
N ALA A 47 -7.19 -5.13 -1.45
CA ALA A 47 -6.67 -4.69 -0.17
C ALA A 47 -5.30 -4.00 -0.32
N PHE A 48 -4.38 -4.58 -1.09
CA PHE A 48 -3.06 -3.99 -1.34
C PHE A 48 -3.15 -2.69 -2.13
N ALA A 49 -4.05 -2.60 -3.11
CA ALA A 49 -4.24 -1.37 -3.89
C ALA A 49 -4.76 -0.23 -3.01
N ALA A 50 -5.72 -0.51 -2.12
CA ALA A 50 -6.23 0.45 -1.16
C ALA A 50 -5.15 0.88 -0.15
N ILE A 51 -4.38 -0.07 0.40
CA ILE A 51 -3.26 0.22 1.30
C ILE A 51 -2.24 1.14 0.62
N THR A 52 -1.87 0.84 -0.63
CA THR A 52 -0.95 1.65 -1.44
C THR A 52 -1.44 3.09 -1.55
N PHE A 53 -2.71 3.28 -1.86
CA PHE A 53 -3.31 4.61 -1.95
C PHE A 53 -3.26 5.35 -0.60
N PHE A 54 -3.71 4.72 0.48
CA PHE A 54 -3.70 5.36 1.81
C PHE A 54 -2.29 5.72 2.28
N SER A 55 -1.30 4.85 2.04
CA SER A 55 0.10 5.15 2.34
C SER A 55 0.61 6.35 1.56
N CYS A 56 0.22 6.49 0.30
CA CYS A 56 0.57 7.65 -0.51
C CYS A 56 -0.03 8.95 0.05
N VAL A 57 -1.30 8.92 0.46
CA VAL A 57 -1.97 10.06 1.11
C VAL A 57 -1.30 10.42 2.43
N LEU A 58 -0.93 9.44 3.24
CA LEU A 58 -0.22 9.66 4.50
C LEU A 58 1.16 10.31 4.29
N ILE A 59 1.92 9.88 3.28
CA ILE A 59 3.20 10.52 2.90
C ILE A 59 2.98 12.00 2.59
N LEU A 60 1.95 12.32 1.80
CA LEU A 60 1.63 13.71 1.43
C LEU A 60 1.28 14.56 2.65
N ILE A 61 0.37 14.07 3.50
CA ILE A 61 -0.05 14.78 4.72
C ILE A 61 1.17 15.02 5.60
N SER A 62 2.01 14.01 5.81
CA SER A 62 3.22 14.14 6.61
C SER A 62 4.24 15.10 6.00
N ALA A 63 4.37 15.16 4.68
CA ALA A 63 5.23 16.15 4.02
C ALA A 63 4.73 17.59 4.23
N VAL A 64 3.41 17.81 4.13
CA VAL A 64 2.80 19.13 4.40
C VAL A 64 2.96 19.53 5.86
N VAL A 65 2.68 18.61 6.79
CA VAL A 65 2.81 18.85 8.25
C VAL A 65 4.28 19.06 8.64
N ALA A 66 5.23 18.32 8.04
CA ALA A 66 6.65 18.49 8.30
C ALA A 66 7.18 19.86 7.84
N ALA A 67 6.61 20.43 6.77
CA ALA A 67 6.96 21.78 6.34
C ALA A 67 6.57 22.85 7.38
N ALA A 68 5.54 22.58 8.20
CA ALA A 68 5.01 23.50 9.20
C ALA A 68 5.62 23.35 10.61
N HIS A 69 6.34 22.25 10.91
CA HIS A 69 6.82 21.95 12.27
C HIS A 69 8.34 21.73 12.39
N ARG A 70 8.90 22.08 13.56
CA ARG A 70 10.34 21.95 13.87
C ARG A 70 10.83 20.49 14.04
N HIS A 71 9.95 19.54 14.38
CA HIS A 71 10.34 18.15 14.64
C HIS A 71 10.42 17.30 13.36
N ARG A 72 11.36 17.65 12.47
CA ARG A 72 11.52 17.05 11.14
C ARG A 72 11.87 15.55 11.17
N TRP A 73 12.64 15.09 12.17
CA TRP A 73 13.10 13.70 12.23
C TRP A 73 11.97 12.68 12.43
N ARG A 74 10.96 13.00 13.26
CA ARG A 74 9.80 12.12 13.48
C ARG A 74 8.96 11.98 12.21
N MET A 75 8.82 13.06 11.46
CA MET A 75 8.08 13.03 10.19
C MET A 75 8.86 12.33 9.08
N GLN A 76 10.18 12.44 9.04
CA GLN A 76 11.02 11.67 8.12
C GLN A 76 10.88 10.16 8.35
N LEU A 77 10.85 9.71 9.62
CA LEU A 77 10.63 8.30 9.95
C LEU A 77 9.24 7.83 9.49
N PHE A 78 8.20 8.62 9.76
CA PHE A 78 6.83 8.27 9.35
C PHE A 78 6.67 8.22 7.82
N VAL A 79 7.29 9.16 7.10
CA VAL A 79 7.33 9.16 5.63
C VAL A 79 8.08 7.93 5.11
N ALA A 80 9.23 7.58 5.70
CA ALA A 80 10.00 6.41 5.29
C ALA A 80 9.21 5.11 5.50
N LEU A 81 8.56 4.94 6.65
CA LEU A 81 7.69 3.79 6.92
C LEU A 81 6.52 3.73 5.95
N SER A 82 5.84 4.85 5.71
CA SER A 82 4.72 4.91 4.76
C SER A 82 5.18 4.62 3.33
N ALA A 83 6.39 5.01 2.94
CA ALA A 83 6.97 4.70 1.63
C ALA A 83 7.30 3.20 1.48
N ILE A 84 7.78 2.55 2.54
CA ILE A 84 7.97 1.09 2.56
C ILE A 84 6.63 0.39 2.37
N VAL A 85 5.60 0.80 3.11
CA VAL A 85 4.25 0.24 2.97
C VAL A 85 3.70 0.47 1.56
N PHE A 86 3.89 1.66 1.00
CA PHE A 86 3.51 1.97 -0.38
C PHE A 86 4.15 1.00 -1.38
N LEU A 87 5.47 0.77 -1.26
CA LEU A 87 6.19 -0.14 -2.15
C LEU A 87 5.69 -1.58 -2.01
N VAL A 88 5.47 -2.05 -0.77
CA VAL A 88 4.95 -3.39 -0.54
C VAL A 88 3.54 -3.54 -1.07
N GLY A 89 2.67 -2.55 -0.86
CA GLY A 89 1.32 -2.56 -1.41
C GLY A 89 1.30 -2.57 -2.93
N PHE A 90 2.14 -1.75 -3.57
CA PHE A 90 2.23 -1.67 -5.03
C PHE A 90 2.68 -3.01 -5.64
N VAL A 91 3.74 -3.58 -5.06
CA VAL A 91 4.27 -4.88 -5.44
C VAL A 91 3.22 -5.97 -5.20
N GLY A 92 2.69 -6.05 -3.97
CA GLY A 92 1.66 -7.01 -3.59
C GLY A 92 0.46 -7.00 -4.53
N THR A 93 -0.08 -5.83 -4.84
CA THR A 93 -1.20 -5.67 -5.78
C THR A 93 -0.89 -6.31 -7.14
N SER A 94 0.28 -6.02 -7.70
CA SER A 94 0.70 -6.53 -9.00
C SER A 94 0.81 -8.06 -8.99
N PHE A 95 1.35 -8.63 -7.90
CA PHE A 95 1.51 -10.06 -7.76
C PHE A 95 0.18 -10.79 -7.57
N GLN A 96 -0.71 -10.27 -6.72
CA GLN A 96 -2.02 -10.85 -6.49
C GLN A 96 -2.88 -10.84 -7.76
N LEU A 97 -2.76 -9.80 -8.59
CA LEU A 97 -3.39 -9.77 -9.91
C LEU A 97 -2.84 -10.85 -10.84
N VAL A 98 -1.52 -11.08 -10.86
CA VAL A 98 -0.95 -12.14 -11.69
C VAL A 98 -1.36 -13.52 -11.19
N GLU A 99 -1.39 -13.77 -9.88
CA GLU A 99 -1.87 -15.05 -9.35
C GLU A 99 -3.36 -15.27 -9.64
N ALA A 100 -4.19 -14.23 -9.55
CA ALA A 100 -5.59 -14.32 -10.00
C ALA A 100 -5.70 -14.62 -11.50
N MET A 101 -4.81 -14.07 -12.34
CA MET A 101 -4.76 -14.43 -13.76
C MET A 101 -4.25 -15.86 -13.97
N ASN A 102 -3.33 -16.35 -13.13
CA ASN A 102 -2.80 -17.71 -13.21
C ASN A 102 -3.86 -18.76 -12.91
N THR A 103 -4.82 -18.48 -12.03
CA THR A 103 -5.94 -19.40 -11.78
C THR A 103 -6.93 -19.45 -12.95
N TRP A 104 -7.00 -18.40 -13.77
CA TRP A 104 -7.89 -18.35 -14.94
C TRP A 104 -7.32 -18.95 -16.22
N PHE A 105 -6.01 -18.86 -16.45
CA PHE A 105 -5.40 -19.30 -17.70
C PHE A 105 -4.58 -20.58 -17.51
N GLU A 106 -4.95 -21.65 -18.24
CA GLU A 106 -4.24 -22.94 -18.22
C GLU A 106 -2.74 -22.81 -18.59
N GLN A 107 -2.39 -21.80 -19.40
CA GLN A 107 -1.02 -21.44 -19.78
C GLN A 107 -0.65 -19.99 -19.39
N ALA A 108 -0.98 -19.58 -18.17
CA ALA A 108 -0.48 -18.30 -17.67
C ALA A 108 1.06 -18.32 -17.57
N PRO A 109 1.75 -17.20 -17.82
CA PRO A 109 3.17 -17.07 -17.50
C PRO A 109 3.35 -17.20 -15.98
N ARG A 110 3.65 -18.43 -15.53
CA ARG A 110 3.80 -18.76 -14.12
C ARG A 110 5.03 -18.07 -13.56
N MET A 111 4.87 -17.39 -12.43
CA MET A 111 6.01 -16.94 -11.65
C MET A 111 6.75 -18.15 -11.10
N GLY A 112 8.08 -18.11 -11.15
CA GLY A 112 8.89 -19.16 -10.55
C GLY A 112 8.61 -19.27 -9.04
N PRO A 113 8.73 -20.47 -8.44
CA PRO A 113 8.46 -20.66 -7.00
C PRO A 113 9.31 -19.77 -6.09
N GLY A 114 10.51 -19.37 -6.54
CA GLY A 114 11.34 -18.38 -5.84
C GLY A 114 10.69 -16.99 -5.79
N SER A 115 10.12 -16.51 -6.89
CA SER A 115 9.45 -15.22 -6.96
C SER A 115 8.23 -15.16 -6.03
N VAL A 116 7.42 -16.23 -6.00
CA VAL A 116 6.27 -16.35 -5.09
C VAL A 116 6.71 -16.21 -3.62
N THR A 117 7.80 -16.90 -3.26
CA THR A 117 8.34 -16.87 -1.89
C THR A 117 8.87 -15.49 -1.51
N THR A 118 9.64 -14.86 -2.40
CA THR A 118 10.16 -13.50 -2.20
C THR A 118 9.03 -12.50 -1.97
N VAL A 119 7.94 -12.64 -2.72
CA VAL A 119 6.77 -11.75 -2.62
C VAL A 119 6.01 -11.96 -1.33
N ARG A 120 5.80 -13.21 -0.90
CA ARG A 120 5.18 -13.50 0.39
C ARG A 120 5.98 -12.89 1.54
N LEU A 121 7.31 -13.01 1.50
CA LEU A 121 8.19 -12.39 2.49
C LEU A 121 8.13 -10.86 2.44
N LEU A 122 8.16 -10.24 1.25
CA LEU A 122 7.99 -8.79 1.10
C LEU A 122 6.64 -8.30 1.62
N SER A 123 5.57 -9.04 1.35
CA SER A 123 4.21 -8.75 1.80
C SER A 123 4.12 -8.79 3.33
N LEU A 124 4.69 -9.84 3.95
CA LEU A 124 4.81 -9.95 5.41
C LEU A 124 5.56 -8.77 6.01
N CYS A 125 6.74 -8.44 5.47
CA CYS A 125 7.54 -7.30 5.93
C CYS A 125 6.79 -5.96 5.83
N GLY A 126 5.99 -5.75 4.77
CA GLY A 126 5.19 -4.53 4.66
C GLY A 126 4.01 -4.49 5.61
N VAL A 127 3.34 -5.62 5.84
CA VAL A 127 2.27 -5.72 6.85
C VAL A 127 2.83 -5.41 8.25
N ASP A 128 4.00 -5.97 8.59
CA ASP A 128 4.68 -5.67 9.86
C ASP A 128 5.04 -4.19 9.99
N ALA A 129 5.49 -3.55 8.90
CA ALA A 129 5.76 -2.12 8.87
C ALA A 129 4.49 -1.26 9.07
N ILE A 130 3.33 -1.70 8.54
CA ILE A 130 2.02 -1.06 8.81
C ILE A 130 1.71 -1.12 10.30
N PHE A 131 1.79 -2.30 10.91
CA PHE A 131 1.48 -2.49 12.33
C PHE A 131 2.39 -1.67 13.24
N LEU A 132 3.70 -1.64 12.93
CA LEU A 132 4.67 -0.80 13.66
C LEU A 132 4.36 0.69 13.52
N GLY A 133 4.02 1.15 12.31
CA GLY A 133 3.62 2.54 12.06
C GLY A 133 2.35 2.94 12.81
N LEU A 134 1.33 2.08 12.80
CA LEU A 134 0.08 2.26 13.55
C LEU A 134 0.31 2.28 15.07
N ALA A 135 1.08 1.33 15.60
CA ALA A 135 1.41 1.27 17.02
C ALA A 135 2.16 2.53 17.47
N PHE A 136 3.14 2.98 16.69
CA PHE A 136 3.85 4.22 16.98
C PHE A 136 2.92 5.45 16.95
N GLY A 137 2.04 5.53 15.95
CA GLY A 137 1.04 6.60 15.85
C GLY A 137 0.10 6.67 17.04
N ILE A 138 -0.41 5.52 17.51
CA ILE A 138 -1.27 5.42 18.69
C ILE A 138 -0.53 5.84 19.95
N VAL A 139 0.69 5.35 20.17
CA VAL A 139 1.50 5.70 21.35
C VAL A 139 1.75 7.21 21.43
N GLU A 140 2.05 7.84 20.30
CA GLU A 140 2.27 9.28 20.24
C GLU A 140 0.98 10.07 20.47
N LEU A 141 -0.16 9.60 19.94
CA LEU A 141 -1.47 10.20 20.18
C LEU A 141 -1.82 10.18 21.68
N VAL A 142 -1.65 9.02 22.33
CA VAL A 142 -1.90 8.85 23.77
C VAL A 142 -1.00 9.77 24.60
N ARG A 143 0.28 9.88 24.25
CA ARG A 143 1.21 10.82 24.91
C ARG A 143 0.73 12.27 24.81
N ARG A 144 0.23 12.69 23.65
CA ARG A 144 -0.27 14.06 23.45
C ARG A 144 -1.52 14.33 24.28
N LEU A 145 -2.47 13.39 24.31
CA LEU A 145 -3.69 13.53 25.12
C LEU A 145 -3.36 13.62 26.61
N ARG A 146 -2.40 12.82 27.10
CA ARG A 146 -1.96 12.86 28.51
C ARG A 146 -1.25 14.16 28.90
N ASN A 147 -0.55 14.80 27.97
CA ASN A 147 0.13 16.07 28.25
C ASN A 147 -0.80 17.30 28.12
N ALA A 148 -2.01 17.11 27.60
CA ALA A 148 -3.02 18.16 27.44
C ALA A 148 -4.02 18.21 28.60
N SER A 149 -4.03 17.19 29.47
CA SER A 149 -4.79 17.09 30.73
C SER A 149 -3.92 17.48 31.93
#